data_AF-A0A7V4WF88-F1
#
_entry.id   AF-A0A7V4WF88-F1
#
_cell.length_a   1.000
_cell.length_b   1.000
_cell.length_c   1.000
_cell.angle_alpha   90.00
_cell.angle_beta   90.00
_cell.angle_gamma   90.00
#
_symmetry.space_group_name_H-M   'P 1'
#
loop_
_entity.id
_entity.type
_entity.pdbx_description
1 polymer ?
#
loop_
_entity_poly.entity_id
_entity_poly.type
_entity_poly.pdbx_seq_one_letter_code
_entity_poly.pdbx_strand_id
1 'polypeptide(L)'
;MQDKAMNFFHLFLKVTRMITSTLDPEKVLDVIVQNVPEVIGVDAATIRLIDPTGKKLLLVASSGLSQEYLNRGCIDAELSVTKALSGTPVAIHDALSYPHIQYPEAIKKEGIKSLLIAPIIVKTKVTGVLRLLTKKPRIFKSSEIEFIAALAEQCGIAIENARVYEEQNRQISYLKSLEEIGRVINSTFQLKEVLDFIVTKIPEVMDLKGCTIRLLDPVKGHLDLVAASGLSEKYLSRGCIDDELSTQQALKGEPVIIHDAASDPRIAYQDNAKKEGVASILAVAIVVKKRVIGVLRLLTSEKRNFSDAQINFATAIAEQGGIAIQNAKSYSKITKLITELEQHEDFLQMVIDSLQAELLVIDIDHHIIMVNHAFLKNNDLKEEDIVGRTYKEILAVCNLDDCPLKRIENGEQTSVCLRQIKDGDKERYLEEMATPVSAFGKEKGTGFIIITIRDVTDHIQLKEEHRTKERLQGVLEMAGAAAHELNTPIFSALGTAQLVLDDLKDQQLQDDLKTIIKNLNTVSELTKKMTQITKYEAKEYVGDTKIVDIQKASETDH
;
A
#
# COMPACT_ATOMS: atom_id res chain seq x y z
N MET A 1 43.88 42.85 56.81
CA MET A 1 43.47 43.11 55.41
C MET A 1 43.88 41.96 54.49
N GLN A 2 45.09 41.38 54.64
CA GLN A 2 45.55 40.21 53.89
C GLN A 2 44.62 38.97 54.02
N ASP A 3 44.15 38.64 55.22
CA ASP A 3 43.29 37.44 55.43
C ASP A 3 41.94 37.51 54.70
N LYS A 4 41.32 38.69 54.64
CA LYS A 4 40.00 38.84 53.99
C LYS A 4 40.09 38.72 52.47
N ALA A 5 41.13 39.28 51.87
CA ALA A 5 41.41 39.11 50.44
C ALA A 5 41.73 37.65 50.10
N MET A 6 42.45 36.94 50.99
CA MET A 6 42.72 35.52 50.82
C MET A 6 41.43 34.67 50.89
N ASN A 7 40.52 34.98 51.82
CA ASN A 7 39.21 34.32 51.90
C ASN A 7 38.33 34.59 50.67
N PHE A 8 38.36 35.81 50.12
CA PHE A 8 37.67 36.13 48.86
C PHE A 8 38.20 35.28 47.71
N PHE A 9 39.52 35.21 47.59
CA PHE A 9 40.18 34.40 46.58
C PHE A 9 39.86 32.91 46.70
N HIS A 10 39.89 32.35 47.91
CA HIS A 10 39.55 30.94 48.14
C HIS A 10 38.10 30.61 47.80
N LEU A 11 37.15 31.47 48.18
CA LEU A 11 35.75 31.27 47.83
C LEU A 11 35.53 31.37 46.31
N PHE A 12 36.13 32.38 45.67
CA PHE A 12 36.05 32.53 44.21
C PHE A 12 36.60 31.29 43.50
N LEU A 13 37.78 30.80 43.88
CA LEU A 13 38.36 29.58 43.34
C LEU A 13 37.47 28.34 43.57
N LYS A 14 36.87 28.21 44.75
CA LYS A 14 35.95 27.11 45.07
C LYS A 14 34.74 27.13 44.13
N VAL A 15 34.13 28.29 43.92
CA VAL A 15 32.98 28.48 43.02
C VAL A 15 33.38 28.20 41.57
N THR A 16 34.49 28.76 41.08
CA THR A 16 34.95 28.51 39.71
C THR A 16 35.25 27.02 39.46
N ARG A 17 35.90 26.33 40.42
CA ARG A 17 36.12 24.87 40.32
C ARG A 17 34.81 24.09 40.27
N MET A 18 33.82 24.50 41.06
CA MET A 18 32.49 23.89 41.01
C MET A 18 31.83 24.08 39.65
N ILE A 19 31.83 25.29 39.10
CA ILE A 19 31.26 25.56 37.77
C ILE A 19 31.88 24.67 36.69
N THR A 20 33.17 24.36 36.81
CA THR A 20 33.85 23.45 35.86
C THR A 20 33.61 21.96 36.12
N SER A 21 33.16 21.57 37.32
CA SER A 21 33.01 20.16 37.72
C SER A 21 31.56 19.70 37.88
N THR A 22 30.60 20.62 37.95
CA THR A 22 29.16 20.33 37.99
C THR A 22 28.43 21.13 36.92
N LEU A 23 27.43 20.49 36.32
CA LEU A 23 26.50 21.11 35.35
C LEU A 23 25.16 21.48 36.01
N ASP A 24 25.07 21.28 37.33
CA ASP A 24 23.90 21.58 38.13
C ASP A 24 24.04 23.01 38.69
N PRO A 25 23.30 23.99 38.12
CA PRO A 25 23.46 25.38 38.51
C PRO A 25 22.96 25.59 39.94
N GLU A 26 21.94 24.86 40.40
CA GLU A 26 21.37 25.01 41.75
C GLU A 26 22.43 24.72 42.82
N LYS A 27 23.22 23.65 42.65
CA LYS A 27 24.34 23.35 43.55
C LYS A 27 25.36 24.48 43.64
N VAL A 28 25.66 25.13 42.51
CA VAL A 28 26.59 26.27 42.49
C VAL A 28 25.99 27.45 43.24
N LEU A 29 24.73 27.78 42.97
CA LEU A 29 24.02 28.89 43.61
C LEU A 29 23.90 28.67 45.13
N ASP A 30 23.60 27.45 45.56
CA ASP A 30 23.52 27.06 46.97
C ASP A 30 24.85 27.23 47.69
N VAL A 31 25.95 26.77 47.09
CA VAL A 31 27.28 26.96 47.68
C VAL A 31 27.62 28.45 47.81
N ILE A 32 27.26 29.27 46.82
CA ILE A 32 27.47 30.72 46.88
C ILE A 32 26.70 31.32 48.07
N VAL A 33 25.39 31.08 48.19
CA VAL A 33 24.60 31.69 49.29
C VAL A 33 24.98 31.14 50.67
N GLN A 34 25.50 29.92 50.77
CA GLN A 34 25.93 29.34 52.04
C GLN A 34 27.29 29.88 52.51
N ASN A 35 28.23 30.15 51.62
CA ASN A 35 29.61 30.52 51.99
C ASN A 35 29.82 32.05 52.02
N VAL A 36 29.09 32.82 51.20
CA VAL A 36 29.24 34.29 51.15
C VAL A 36 28.97 34.98 52.49
N PRO A 37 27.94 34.60 53.30
CA PRO A 37 27.69 35.19 54.60
C PRO A 37 28.89 35.18 55.53
N GLU A 38 29.58 34.04 55.63
CA GLU A 38 30.77 33.87 56.46
C GLU A 38 31.96 34.71 55.96
N VAL A 39 32.23 34.66 54.65
CA VAL A 39 33.39 35.33 54.04
C VAL A 39 33.27 36.86 54.06
N ILE A 40 32.08 37.40 53.84
CA ILE A 40 31.83 38.85 53.85
C ILE A 40 31.52 39.37 55.26
N GLY A 41 31.02 38.50 56.14
CA GLY A 41 30.50 38.83 57.46
C GLY A 41 29.11 39.48 57.40
N VAL A 42 28.22 38.94 56.58
CA VAL A 42 26.79 39.34 56.52
C VAL A 42 25.93 38.27 57.16
N ASP A 43 24.70 38.64 57.55
CA ASP A 43 23.80 37.73 58.26
C ASP A 43 23.08 36.75 57.31
N ALA A 44 22.87 37.15 56.05
CA ALA A 44 22.12 36.35 55.09
C ALA A 44 22.47 36.66 53.63
N ALA A 45 22.16 35.70 52.76
CA ALA A 45 22.25 35.83 51.30
C ALA A 45 21.06 35.17 50.60
N THR A 46 20.63 35.71 49.46
CA THR A 46 19.61 35.10 48.60
C THR A 46 19.93 35.31 47.13
N ILE A 47 19.65 34.31 46.30
CA ILE A 47 19.66 34.45 44.85
C ILE A 47 18.23 34.34 44.35
N ARG A 48 17.83 35.29 43.49
CA ARG A 48 16.55 35.24 42.81
C ARG A 48 16.73 35.40 41.31
N LEU A 49 16.11 34.53 40.52
CA LEU A 49 16.17 34.54 39.07
C LEU A 49 14.85 34.98 38.48
N ILE A 50 14.91 35.65 37.32
CA ILE A 50 13.73 36.07 36.58
C ILE A 50 13.06 34.81 36.01
N ASP A 51 11.74 34.72 36.19
CA ASP A 51 10.93 33.66 35.61
C ASP A 51 10.93 33.71 34.08
N PRO A 52 10.55 32.61 33.39
CA PRO A 52 10.49 32.60 31.93
C PRO A 52 9.57 33.66 31.32
N THR A 53 8.58 34.17 32.08
CA THR A 53 7.67 35.23 31.61
C THR A 53 8.29 36.62 31.66
N GLY A 54 9.43 36.78 32.33
CA GLY A 54 10.14 38.05 32.49
C GLY A 54 9.52 38.98 33.54
N LYS A 55 8.54 38.51 34.31
CA LYS A 55 7.70 39.35 35.17
C LYS A 55 7.93 39.15 36.66
N LYS A 56 8.52 38.03 37.07
CA LYS A 56 8.66 37.67 38.50
C LYS A 56 10.08 37.20 38.83
N LEU A 57 10.58 37.54 40.02
CA LEU A 57 11.81 36.98 40.58
C LEU A 57 11.48 35.81 41.50
N LEU A 58 11.88 34.61 41.07
CA LEU A 58 11.76 33.37 41.81
C LEU A 58 12.96 33.19 42.73
N LEU A 59 12.71 32.82 43.99
CA LEU A 59 13.76 32.46 44.92
C LEU A 59 14.32 31.07 44.55
N VAL A 60 15.60 31.01 44.22
CA VAL A 60 16.27 29.75 43.84
C VAL A 60 17.27 29.26 44.87
N ALA A 61 17.86 30.17 45.66
CA ALA A 61 18.77 29.80 46.75
C ALA A 61 18.71 30.85 47.87
N SER A 62 18.84 30.42 49.13
CA SER A 62 18.88 31.31 50.29
C SER A 62 19.63 30.73 51.47
N SER A 63 20.21 31.59 52.29
CA SER A 63 20.83 31.24 53.58
C SER A 63 20.64 32.38 54.60
N GLY A 64 20.44 32.03 55.87
CA GLY A 64 20.45 32.97 57.00
C GLY A 64 19.16 33.77 57.26
N LEU A 65 18.04 33.42 56.63
CA LEU A 65 16.74 34.12 56.78
C LEU A 65 15.64 33.18 57.29
N SER A 66 14.65 33.75 57.98
CA SER A 66 13.45 33.01 58.38
C SER A 66 12.56 32.64 57.18
N GLN A 67 11.85 31.51 57.28
CA GLN A 67 10.90 31.08 56.25
C GLN A 67 9.75 32.09 56.07
N GLU A 68 9.32 32.73 57.15
CA GLU A 68 8.31 33.80 57.13
C GLU A 68 8.78 34.96 56.24
N TYR A 69 10.03 35.39 56.40
CA TYR A 69 10.59 36.44 55.55
C TYR A 69 10.69 36.00 54.10
N LEU A 70 11.14 34.77 53.82
CA LEU A 70 11.24 34.25 52.44
C LEU A 70 9.88 34.19 51.74
N ASN A 71 8.81 33.92 52.49
CA ASN A 71 7.43 33.79 51.98
C ASN A 71 6.65 35.12 51.91
N ARG A 72 7.29 36.27 52.15
CA ARG A 72 6.63 37.60 52.19
C ARG A 72 6.05 38.11 50.84
N GLY A 73 6.28 37.39 49.74
CA GLY A 73 5.80 37.74 48.40
C GLY A 73 6.88 38.22 47.42
N CYS A 74 6.43 38.61 46.23
CA CYS A 74 7.25 39.13 45.13
C CYS A 74 7.91 40.47 45.49
N ILE A 75 9.19 40.64 45.17
CA ILE A 75 9.99 41.86 45.43
C ILE A 75 10.25 42.68 44.17
N ASP A 76 9.60 42.30 43.06
CA ASP A 76 9.96 42.71 41.69
C ASP A 76 9.83 44.23 41.48
N ALA A 77 9.01 44.88 42.32
CA ALA A 77 8.74 46.31 42.30
C ALA A 77 9.61 47.13 43.27
N GLU A 78 10.50 46.51 44.05
CA GLU A 78 11.42 47.25 44.94
C GLU A 78 12.41 48.07 44.08
N LEU A 79 12.49 49.39 44.31
CA LEU A 79 13.38 50.28 43.53
C LEU A 79 14.84 49.81 43.53
N SER A 80 15.29 49.24 44.65
CA SER A 80 16.63 48.69 44.79
C SER A 80 16.89 47.49 43.87
N VAL A 81 15.87 46.65 43.68
CA VAL A 81 15.91 45.49 42.79
C VAL A 81 15.83 45.96 41.34
N THR A 82 14.93 46.88 41.01
CA THR A 82 14.82 47.45 39.65
C THR A 82 16.11 48.15 39.21
N LYS A 83 16.77 48.89 40.11
CA LYS A 83 18.09 49.47 39.84
C LYS A 83 19.15 48.39 39.65
N ALA A 84 19.16 47.33 40.44
CA ALA A 84 20.09 46.23 40.22
C ALA A 84 19.86 45.54 38.87
N LEU A 85 18.59 45.32 38.50
CA LEU A 85 18.19 44.78 37.20
C LEU A 85 18.59 45.65 36.00
N SER A 86 18.97 46.92 36.21
CA SER A 86 19.58 47.77 35.18
C SER A 86 21.06 47.47 34.91
N GLY A 87 21.68 46.54 35.65
CA GLY A 87 23.06 46.09 35.45
C GLY A 87 24.08 46.70 36.42
N THR A 88 23.64 47.44 37.45
CA THR A 88 24.54 48.08 38.42
C THR A 88 24.35 47.54 39.84
N PRO A 89 25.41 47.21 40.60
CA PRO A 89 25.27 46.85 42.00
C PRO A 89 24.72 47.99 42.86
N VAL A 90 23.83 47.68 43.79
CA VAL A 90 23.16 48.65 44.68
C VAL A 90 23.46 48.31 46.13
N ALA A 91 24.17 49.21 46.83
CA ALA A 91 24.41 49.13 48.27
C ALA A 91 23.48 50.09 49.03
N ILE A 92 22.83 49.59 50.07
CA ILE A 92 21.85 50.32 50.88
C ILE A 92 22.30 50.25 52.33
N HIS A 93 22.62 51.40 52.91
CA HIS A 93 23.04 51.51 54.31
C HIS A 93 21.86 51.39 55.29
N ASP A 94 20.71 51.98 54.96
CA ASP A 94 19.49 51.89 55.76
C ASP A 94 18.36 51.38 54.89
N ALA A 95 17.97 50.13 55.13
CA ALA A 95 16.88 49.47 54.45
C ALA A 95 15.59 50.26 54.68
N LEU A 96 15.14 50.47 55.93
CA LEU A 96 13.81 51.03 56.21
C LEU A 96 13.60 52.45 55.68
N SER A 97 14.69 53.21 55.49
CA SER A 97 14.65 54.57 54.94
C SER A 97 14.78 54.62 53.41
N TYR A 98 15.01 53.48 52.74
CA TYR A 98 15.17 53.43 51.29
C TYR A 98 13.82 53.57 50.56
N PRO A 99 13.72 54.37 49.48
CA PRO A 99 12.46 54.55 48.76
C PRO A 99 11.89 53.25 48.18
N HIS A 100 10.56 53.16 48.17
CA HIS A 100 9.80 52.07 47.53
C HIS A 100 10.15 50.66 48.02
N ILE A 101 10.28 50.50 49.34
CA ILE A 101 10.28 49.17 49.96
C ILE A 101 8.87 48.61 50.00
N GLN A 102 8.72 47.40 49.46
CA GLN A 102 7.43 46.75 49.31
C GLN A 102 6.91 46.12 50.62
N TYR A 103 7.81 45.60 51.47
CA TYR A 103 7.45 44.94 52.74
C TYR A 103 8.28 45.45 53.92
N PRO A 104 8.06 46.70 54.39
CA PRO A 104 8.85 47.29 55.47
C PRO A 104 8.67 46.56 56.80
N GLU A 105 7.47 46.06 57.12
CA GLU A 105 7.21 45.29 58.34
C GLU A 105 7.97 43.95 58.36
N ALA A 106 8.08 43.27 57.21
CA ALA A 106 8.85 42.03 57.11
C ALA A 106 10.35 42.27 57.31
N ILE A 107 10.90 43.35 56.74
CA ILE A 107 12.30 43.77 56.93
C ILE A 107 12.56 44.12 58.40
N LYS A 108 11.62 44.85 59.04
CA LYS A 108 11.71 45.23 60.46
C LYS A 108 11.67 44.01 61.38
N LYS A 109 10.77 43.06 61.13
CA LYS A 109 10.62 41.83 61.92
C LYS A 109 11.84 40.91 61.79
N GLU A 110 12.39 40.78 60.59
CA GLU A 110 13.62 40.01 60.34
C GLU A 110 14.88 40.72 60.89
N GLY A 111 14.76 42.02 61.18
CA GLY A 111 15.82 42.84 61.76
C GLY A 111 16.82 43.38 60.72
N ILE A 112 16.48 43.39 59.43
CA ILE A 112 17.38 43.79 58.35
C ILE A 112 17.59 45.31 58.37
N LYS A 113 18.86 45.73 58.32
CA LYS A 113 19.31 47.12 58.37
C LYS A 113 20.02 47.57 57.11
N SER A 114 20.84 46.73 56.48
CA SER A 114 21.56 47.11 55.26
C SER A 114 21.52 45.98 54.23
N LEU A 115 21.64 46.34 52.96
CA LEU A 115 21.53 45.43 51.82
C LEU A 115 22.63 45.70 50.79
N LEU A 116 23.13 44.66 50.15
CA LEU A 116 23.92 44.77 48.92
C LEU A 116 23.26 43.88 47.87
N ILE A 117 22.96 44.43 46.70
CA ILE A 117 22.31 43.72 45.61
C ILE A 117 23.21 43.80 44.39
N ALA A 118 23.64 42.66 43.86
CA ALA A 118 24.40 42.56 42.63
C ALA A 118 23.56 41.87 41.54
N PRO A 119 23.57 42.38 40.30
CA PRO A 119 22.90 41.72 39.18
C PRO A 119 23.62 40.45 38.77
N ILE A 120 22.85 39.42 38.45
CA ILE A 120 23.35 38.21 37.77
C ILE A 120 23.16 38.43 36.29
N ILE A 121 24.26 38.51 35.55
CA ILE A 121 24.27 38.82 34.13
C ILE A 121 24.67 37.57 33.36
N VAL A 122 23.83 37.18 32.39
CA VAL A 122 24.13 36.12 31.43
C VAL A 122 24.34 36.77 30.08
N LYS A 123 25.57 36.69 29.56
CA LYS A 123 26.01 37.43 28.36
C LYS A 123 25.78 38.94 28.52
N THR A 124 24.67 39.46 27.99
CA THR A 124 24.30 40.89 28.04
C THR A 124 22.98 41.15 28.76
N LYS A 125 22.29 40.11 29.24
CA LYS A 125 20.96 40.20 29.85
C LYS A 125 21.06 39.92 31.35
N VAL A 126 20.47 40.79 32.17
CA VAL A 126 20.30 40.51 33.61
C VAL A 126 19.23 39.43 33.76
N THR A 127 19.59 38.30 34.38
CA THR A 127 18.72 37.13 34.58
C THR A 127 18.31 36.95 36.04
N GLY A 128 18.84 37.76 36.95
CA GLY A 128 18.50 37.70 38.36
C GLY A 128 19.32 38.66 39.23
N VAL A 129 19.24 38.47 40.54
CA VAL A 129 19.96 39.25 41.54
C VAL A 129 20.48 38.36 42.67
N LEU A 130 21.70 38.65 43.11
CA LEU A 130 22.30 38.15 44.36
C LEU A 130 22.17 39.25 45.42
N ARG A 131 21.50 38.95 46.53
CA ARG A 131 21.28 39.89 47.64
C ARG A 131 22.02 39.42 48.87
N LEU A 132 22.72 40.33 49.53
CA LEU A 132 23.27 40.17 50.87
C LEU A 132 22.53 41.07 51.84
N LEU A 133 22.24 40.58 53.04
CA LEU A 133 21.45 41.27 54.05
C LEU A 133 22.19 41.27 55.39
N THR A 134 22.17 42.41 56.08
CA THR A 134 22.75 42.54 57.42
C THR A 134 21.73 43.03 58.43
N LYS A 135 21.80 42.51 59.65
CA LYS A 135 21.00 42.94 60.81
C LYS A 135 21.64 44.10 61.57
N LYS A 136 22.90 44.41 61.27
CA LYS A 136 23.63 45.57 61.77
C LYS A 136 23.78 46.61 60.64
N PRO A 137 23.67 47.92 60.93
CA PRO A 137 23.99 48.95 59.96
C PRO A 137 25.41 48.78 59.42
N ARG A 138 25.55 48.74 58.10
CA ARG A 138 26.83 48.48 57.43
C ARG A 138 26.96 49.31 56.16
N ILE A 139 28.12 49.91 55.98
CA ILE A 139 28.58 50.48 54.71
C ILE A 139 29.47 49.45 54.04
N PHE A 140 29.09 48.99 52.85
CA PHE A 140 29.89 48.06 52.06
C PHE A 140 31.07 48.77 51.40
N LYS A 141 32.27 48.19 51.49
CA LYS A 141 33.47 48.74 50.84
C LYS A 141 33.46 48.43 49.34
N SER A 142 34.12 49.24 48.52
CA SER A 142 34.22 49.01 47.07
C SER A 142 34.72 47.61 46.73
N SER A 143 35.73 47.10 47.45
CA SER A 143 36.25 45.74 47.25
C SER A 143 35.24 44.63 47.59
N GLU A 144 34.29 44.88 48.49
CA GLU A 144 33.20 43.94 48.81
C GLU A 144 32.13 43.96 47.71
N ILE A 145 31.82 45.14 47.17
CA ILE A 145 30.89 45.31 46.06
C ILE A 145 31.44 44.64 44.80
N GLU A 146 32.70 44.89 44.47
CA GLU A 146 33.40 44.28 43.32
C GLU A 146 33.45 42.76 43.43
N PHE A 147 33.78 42.24 44.61
CA PHE A 147 33.81 40.79 44.84
C PHE A 147 32.42 40.14 44.66
N ILE A 148 31.36 40.76 45.17
CA ILE A 148 30.00 40.23 45.02
C ILE A 148 29.49 40.38 43.59
N ALA A 149 29.86 41.44 42.88
CA ALA A 149 29.61 41.55 41.45
C ALA A 149 30.29 40.41 40.67
N ALA A 150 31.56 40.12 40.98
CA ALA A 150 32.29 39.01 40.36
C ALA A 150 31.65 37.64 40.67
N LEU A 151 31.18 37.41 41.90
CA LEU A 151 30.44 36.18 42.23
C LEU A 151 29.07 36.10 41.54
N ALA A 152 28.37 37.23 41.39
CA ALA A 152 27.11 37.27 40.64
C ALA A 152 27.33 36.98 39.14
N GLU A 153 28.46 37.38 38.58
CA GLU A 153 28.88 36.99 37.23
C GLU A 153 29.16 35.48 37.14
N GLN A 154 29.84 34.89 38.13
CA GLN A 154 30.03 33.43 38.20
C GLN A 154 28.69 32.67 38.27
N CYS A 155 27.68 33.21 38.98
CA CYS A 155 26.32 32.66 38.96
C CYS A 155 25.75 32.64 37.53
N GLY A 156 25.93 33.74 36.79
CA GLY A 156 25.47 33.85 35.41
C GLY A 156 26.12 32.82 34.49
N ILE A 157 27.44 32.61 34.61
CA ILE A 157 28.17 31.60 33.85
C ILE A 157 27.65 30.19 34.14
N ALA A 158 27.42 29.86 35.42
CA ALA A 158 26.89 28.56 35.81
C ALA A 158 25.51 28.27 35.19
N ILE A 159 24.62 29.27 35.23
CA ILE A 159 23.26 29.18 34.66
C ILE A 159 23.32 29.02 33.14
N GLU A 160 24.18 29.77 32.44
CA GLU A 160 24.32 29.65 30.98
C GLU A 160 24.91 28.30 30.57
N ASN A 161 25.90 27.80 31.30
CA ASN A 161 26.49 26.49 31.03
C ASN A 161 25.43 25.37 31.14
N ALA A 162 24.62 25.40 32.19
CA ALA A 162 23.52 24.46 32.37
C ALA A 162 22.49 24.55 31.24
N ARG A 163 22.06 25.76 30.89
CA ARG A 163 21.10 26.00 29.79
C ARG A 163 21.62 25.50 28.44
N VAL A 164 22.88 25.79 28.11
CA VAL A 164 23.50 25.33 26.87
C VAL A 164 23.61 23.81 26.85
N TYR A 165 24.00 23.20 27.97
CA TYR A 165 24.12 21.75 28.10
C TYR A 165 22.76 21.05 27.97
N GLU A 166 21.70 21.57 28.59
CA GLU A 166 20.34 21.04 28.44
C GLU A 166 19.86 21.11 26.99
N GLU A 167 20.10 22.23 26.30
CA GLU A 167 19.77 22.37 24.88
C GLU A 167 20.54 21.36 24.01
N GLN A 168 21.84 21.18 24.27
CA GLN A 168 22.66 20.17 23.58
C GLN A 168 22.13 18.74 23.83
N ASN A 169 21.82 18.40 25.08
CA ASN A 169 21.27 17.09 25.43
C ASN A 169 19.91 16.86 24.75
N ARG A 170 19.08 17.90 24.65
CA ARG A 170 17.80 17.83 23.94
C ARG A 170 18.01 17.55 22.45
N GLN A 171 18.96 18.23 21.82
CA GLN A 171 19.32 17.98 20.42
C GLN A 171 19.85 16.56 20.21
N ILE A 172 20.73 16.07 21.10
CA ILE A 172 21.21 14.68 21.06
C ILE A 172 20.05 13.69 21.21
N SER A 173 19.10 13.97 22.10
CA SER A 173 17.91 13.13 22.28
C SER A 173 17.05 13.07 21.01
N TYR A 174 16.85 14.20 20.33
CA TYR A 174 16.15 14.23 19.05
C TYR A 174 16.90 13.46 17.96
N LEU A 175 18.22 13.59 17.87
CA LEU A 175 19.03 12.83 16.90
C LEU A 175 18.94 11.32 17.14
N LYS A 176 19.05 10.86 18.40
CA LYS A 176 18.88 9.45 18.76
C LYS A 176 17.49 8.94 18.41
N SER A 177 16.46 9.73 18.72
CA SER A 177 15.08 9.37 18.39
C SER A 177 14.87 9.30 16.87
N LEU A 178 15.50 10.18 16.11
CA LEU A 178 15.45 10.16 14.64
C LEU A 178 16.08 8.90 14.07
N GLU A 179 17.23 8.50 14.61
CA GLU A 179 17.90 7.26 14.20
C GLU A 179 17.06 6.02 14.53
N GLU A 180 16.51 5.94 15.74
CA GLU A 180 15.64 4.84 16.18
C GLU A 180 14.39 4.76 15.29
N ILE A 181 13.71 5.89 15.09
CA ILE A 181 12.51 5.96 14.27
C ILE A 181 12.83 5.56 12.82
N GLY A 182 13.91 6.11 12.25
CA GLY A 182 14.37 5.78 10.91
C GLY A 182 14.70 4.30 10.73
N ARG A 183 15.29 3.65 11.74
CA ARG A 183 15.60 2.22 11.70
C ARG A 183 14.34 1.35 11.66
N VAL A 184 13.37 1.62 12.53
CA VAL A 184 12.12 0.84 12.61
C VAL A 184 11.31 1.00 11.34
N ILE A 185 11.14 2.23 10.88
CA ILE A 185 10.37 2.56 9.68
C ILE A 185 10.94 1.90 8.42
N ASN A 186 12.27 1.80 8.31
CA ASN A 186 12.92 1.13 7.18
C ASN A 186 12.97 -0.41 7.28
N SER A 187 12.54 -0.99 8.40
CA SER A 187 12.57 -2.45 8.62
C SER A 187 11.27 -3.17 8.24
N THR A 188 10.17 -2.45 8.02
CA THR A 188 8.88 -3.00 7.62
C THR A 188 8.47 -2.48 6.25
N PHE A 189 7.81 -3.33 5.47
CA PHE A 189 7.21 -2.98 4.17
C PHE A 189 5.68 -2.81 4.27
N GLN A 190 5.13 -2.84 5.49
CA GLN A 190 3.70 -2.66 5.70
C GLN A 190 3.37 -1.20 5.93
N LEU A 191 2.62 -0.60 5.00
CA LEU A 191 2.29 0.82 5.01
C LEU A 191 1.61 1.24 6.32
N LYS A 192 0.66 0.43 6.81
CA LYS A 192 -0.09 0.74 8.03
C LYS A 192 0.82 0.78 9.27
N GLU A 193 1.70 -0.20 9.43
CA GLU A 193 2.66 -0.26 10.55
C GLU A 193 3.59 0.95 10.56
N VAL A 194 4.13 1.34 9.39
CA VAL A 194 4.98 2.53 9.26
C VAL A 194 4.24 3.79 9.71
N LEU A 195 3.02 4.00 9.19
CA LEU A 195 2.23 5.18 9.47
C LEU A 195 1.83 5.26 10.96
N ASP A 196 1.33 4.15 11.52
CA ASP A 196 0.91 4.05 12.92
C ASP A 196 2.08 4.28 13.87
N PHE A 197 3.27 3.76 13.53
CA PHE A 197 4.48 3.98 14.31
C PHE A 197 4.90 5.45 14.33
N ILE A 198 4.90 6.13 13.16
CA ILE A 198 5.23 7.57 13.08
C ILE A 198 4.29 8.41 13.95
N VAL A 199 2.97 8.23 13.80
CA VAL A 199 2.00 9.06 14.53
C VAL A 199 1.99 8.77 16.04
N THR A 200 2.44 7.60 16.47
CA THR A 200 2.55 7.25 17.89
C THR A 200 3.86 7.76 18.49
N LYS A 201 4.99 7.61 17.79
CA LYS A 201 6.30 7.89 18.38
C LYS A 201 6.66 9.37 18.42
N ILE A 202 6.24 10.16 17.42
CA ILE A 202 6.56 11.60 17.41
C ILE A 202 5.94 12.34 18.62
N PRO A 203 4.64 12.14 18.96
CA PRO A 203 4.06 12.77 20.15
C PRO A 203 4.78 12.45 21.46
N GLU A 204 5.25 11.22 21.64
CA GLU A 204 6.03 10.83 22.83
C GLU A 204 7.34 11.62 22.94
N VAL A 205 8.08 11.74 21.83
CA VAL A 205 9.40 12.38 21.80
C VAL A 205 9.30 13.91 21.94
N MET A 206 8.26 14.51 21.35
CA MET A 206 8.11 15.96 21.30
C MET A 206 7.16 16.52 22.38
N ASP A 207 6.55 15.67 23.20
CA ASP A 207 5.53 16.03 24.18
C ASP A 207 4.37 16.79 23.50
N LEU A 208 3.64 16.07 22.64
CA LEU A 208 2.54 16.60 21.85
C LEU A 208 1.21 15.98 22.28
N LYS A 209 0.13 16.72 22.03
CA LYS A 209 -1.24 16.22 22.22
C LYS A 209 -1.56 15.11 21.22
N GLY A 210 -1.18 15.33 19.96
CA GLY A 210 -1.52 14.39 18.90
C GLY A 210 -0.78 14.68 17.60
N CYS A 211 -0.93 13.74 16.67
CA CYS A 211 -0.28 13.75 15.38
C CYS A 211 -1.23 13.20 14.31
N THR A 212 -1.17 13.73 13.09
CA THR A 212 -1.89 13.18 11.95
C THR A 212 -1.01 13.15 10.71
N ILE A 213 -1.08 12.06 9.95
CA ILE A 213 -0.53 11.96 8.61
C ILE A 213 -1.68 11.95 7.61
N ARG A 214 -1.59 12.84 6.64
CA ARG A 214 -2.48 12.84 5.47
C ARG A 214 -1.68 12.71 4.20
N LEU A 215 -2.05 11.77 3.33
CA LEU A 215 -1.40 11.55 2.05
C LEU A 215 -2.22 12.15 0.92
N LEU A 216 -1.53 12.76 -0.05
CA LEU A 216 -2.15 13.37 -1.21
C LEU A 216 -2.52 12.28 -2.23
N ASP A 217 -3.80 12.17 -2.56
CA ASP A 217 -4.25 11.42 -3.72
C ASP A 217 -3.94 12.25 -4.98
N PRO A 218 -3.01 11.79 -5.85
CA PRO A 218 -2.61 12.56 -7.02
C PRO A 218 -3.71 12.62 -8.10
N VAL A 219 -4.73 11.76 -8.05
CA VAL A 219 -5.83 11.73 -9.02
C VAL A 219 -6.93 12.69 -8.61
N LYS A 220 -7.32 12.67 -7.33
CA LYS A 220 -8.39 13.51 -6.80
C LYS A 220 -7.90 14.88 -6.34
N GLY A 221 -6.60 15.03 -6.07
CA GLY A 221 -6.04 16.24 -5.46
C GLY A 221 -6.41 16.43 -3.99
N HIS A 222 -6.94 15.40 -3.33
CA HIS A 222 -7.43 15.45 -1.95
C HIS A 222 -6.45 14.81 -0.97
N LEU A 223 -6.45 15.25 0.29
CA LEU A 223 -5.65 14.68 1.37
C LEU A 223 -6.43 13.65 2.19
N ASP A 224 -6.07 12.38 2.01
CA ASP A 224 -6.65 11.28 2.77
C ASP A 224 -5.98 11.14 4.14
N LEU A 225 -6.77 11.08 5.21
CA LEU A 225 -6.28 10.75 6.54
C LEU A 225 -5.93 9.27 6.62
N VAL A 226 -4.64 8.96 6.69
CA VAL A 226 -4.15 7.58 6.69
C VAL A 226 -3.68 7.10 8.06
N ALA A 227 -3.33 8.02 8.96
CA ALA A 227 -3.00 7.71 10.36
C ALA A 227 -3.17 8.92 11.27
N ALA A 228 -3.53 8.66 12.53
CA ALA A 228 -3.65 9.67 13.57
C ALA A 228 -3.42 9.06 14.95
N SER A 229 -2.98 9.89 15.89
CA SER A 229 -2.87 9.53 17.31
C SER A 229 -3.17 10.74 18.20
N GLY A 230 -3.68 10.48 19.41
CA GLY A 230 -3.91 11.50 20.45
C GLY A 230 -5.05 12.48 20.19
N LEU A 231 -5.98 12.16 19.28
CA LEU A 231 -7.10 13.02 18.89
C LEU A 231 -8.42 12.24 18.86
N SER A 232 -9.53 12.91 19.15
CA SER A 232 -10.86 12.30 19.11
C SER A 232 -11.34 12.02 17.67
N GLU A 233 -12.11 10.93 17.49
CA GLU A 233 -12.82 10.61 16.25
C GLU A 233 -13.61 11.81 15.70
N LYS A 234 -14.31 12.54 16.58
CA LYS A 234 -15.09 13.73 16.21
C LYS A 234 -14.21 14.85 15.61
N TYR A 235 -13.00 15.02 16.11
CA TYR A 235 -12.05 15.96 15.53
C TYR A 235 -11.50 15.43 14.21
N LEU A 236 -11.16 14.14 14.12
CA LEU A 236 -10.64 13.53 12.89
C LEU A 236 -11.65 13.55 11.74
N SER A 237 -12.95 13.43 12.05
CA SER A 237 -14.07 13.45 11.11
C SER A 237 -14.62 14.85 10.79
N ARG A 238 -13.89 15.93 11.13
CA ARG A 238 -14.37 17.32 11.00
C ARG A 238 -14.53 17.83 9.56
N GLY A 239 -13.97 17.11 8.59
CA GLY A 239 -14.01 17.46 7.16
C GLY A 239 -12.62 17.45 6.51
N CYS A 240 -12.61 17.76 5.22
CA CYS A 240 -11.42 17.88 4.39
C CYS A 240 -10.64 19.16 4.75
N ILE A 241 -9.30 19.08 4.75
CA ILE A 241 -8.40 20.19 5.09
C ILE A 241 -7.62 20.74 3.88
N ASP A 242 -8.00 20.35 2.67
CA ASP A 242 -7.26 20.61 1.43
C ASP A 242 -7.17 22.12 1.14
N ASP A 243 -8.24 22.84 1.46
CA ASP A 243 -8.36 24.29 1.27
C ASP A 243 -7.84 25.13 2.44
N GLU A 244 -7.36 24.50 3.52
CA GLU A 244 -6.75 25.27 4.62
C GLU A 244 -5.45 25.91 4.14
N LEU A 245 -5.31 27.24 4.30
CA LEU A 245 -4.10 27.97 3.91
C LEU A 245 -2.85 27.37 4.56
N SER A 246 -2.95 26.92 5.81
CA SER A 246 -1.86 26.23 6.51
C SER A 246 -1.44 24.92 5.83
N THR A 247 -2.40 24.15 5.29
CA THR A 247 -2.12 22.95 4.50
C THR A 247 -1.46 23.30 3.17
N GLN A 248 -2.00 24.28 2.45
CA GLN A 248 -1.49 24.67 1.14
C GLN A 248 -0.07 25.23 1.23
N GLN A 249 0.23 25.99 2.29
CA GLN A 249 1.58 26.44 2.59
C GLN A 249 2.51 25.26 2.90
N ALA A 250 2.08 24.31 3.73
CA ALA A 250 2.86 23.10 4.00
C ALA A 250 3.12 22.28 2.73
N LEU A 251 2.12 22.14 1.84
CA LEU A 251 2.26 21.43 0.56
C LEU A 251 3.24 22.11 -0.43
N LYS A 252 3.62 23.37 -0.21
CA LYS A 252 4.70 24.04 -0.96
C LYS A 252 6.11 23.68 -0.45
N GLY A 253 6.20 22.89 0.63
CA GLY A 253 7.46 22.44 1.22
C GLY A 253 7.96 23.30 2.38
N GLU A 254 7.19 24.31 2.80
CA GLU A 254 7.56 25.19 3.91
C GLU A 254 6.93 24.71 5.23
N PRO A 255 7.70 24.56 6.33
CA PRO A 255 7.13 24.31 7.65
C PRO A 255 6.20 25.46 8.08
N VAL A 256 4.98 25.14 8.50
CA VAL A 256 3.97 26.13 8.90
C VAL A 256 3.69 26.00 10.39
N ILE A 257 3.84 27.11 11.11
CA ILE A 257 3.56 27.20 12.54
C ILE A 257 2.30 28.03 12.77
N ILE A 258 1.36 27.43 13.48
CA ILE A 258 0.13 28.05 13.98
C ILE A 258 0.23 28.13 15.49
N HIS A 259 0.43 29.33 16.02
CA HIS A 259 0.56 29.53 17.47
C HIS A 259 -0.79 29.44 18.20
N ASP A 260 -1.89 29.85 17.56
CA ASP A 260 -3.25 29.78 18.12
C ASP A 260 -4.25 29.19 17.11
N ALA A 261 -4.44 27.88 17.15
CA ALA A 261 -5.30 27.16 16.21
C ALA A 261 -6.79 27.51 16.34
N ALA A 262 -7.21 28.08 17.47
CA ALA A 262 -8.60 28.45 17.70
C ALA A 262 -8.98 29.82 17.12
N SER A 263 -8.00 30.62 16.67
CA SER A 263 -8.24 31.95 16.12
C SER A 263 -7.48 32.26 14.82
N ASP A 264 -6.49 31.46 14.45
CA ASP A 264 -5.66 31.72 13.27
C ASP A 264 -6.46 31.53 11.97
N PRO A 265 -6.54 32.55 11.10
CA PRO A 265 -7.36 32.50 9.87
C PRO A 265 -6.89 31.46 8.86
N ARG A 266 -5.69 30.87 9.03
CA ARG A 266 -5.17 29.80 8.17
C ARG A 266 -5.73 28.41 8.51
N ILE A 267 -6.56 28.31 9.55
CA ILE A 267 -7.27 27.11 9.98
C ILE A 267 -8.76 27.29 9.65
N ALA A 268 -9.35 26.33 8.94
CA ALA A 268 -10.78 26.38 8.60
C ALA A 268 -11.66 25.91 9.76
N TYR A 269 -11.22 24.88 10.50
CA TYR A 269 -12.01 24.26 11.57
C TYR A 269 -11.59 24.71 12.98
N GLN A 270 -11.55 26.03 13.19
CA GLN A 270 -11.13 26.65 14.47
C GLN A 270 -11.98 26.17 15.66
N ASP A 271 -13.31 26.07 15.49
CA ASP A 271 -14.22 25.61 16.54
C ASP A 271 -13.96 24.15 16.94
N ASN A 272 -13.63 23.29 15.97
CA ASN A 272 -13.26 21.90 16.25
C ASN A 272 -11.91 21.84 16.98
N ALA A 273 -10.93 22.64 16.58
CA ALA A 273 -9.65 22.74 17.28
C ALA A 273 -9.84 23.19 18.74
N LYS A 274 -10.69 24.20 18.96
CA LYS A 274 -11.04 24.69 20.30
C LYS A 274 -11.73 23.62 21.16
N LYS A 275 -12.72 22.90 20.60
CA LYS A 275 -13.45 21.83 21.31
C LYS A 275 -12.55 20.63 21.64
N GLU A 276 -11.62 20.30 20.76
CA GLU A 276 -10.63 19.23 20.98
C GLU A 276 -9.56 19.64 22.00
N GLY A 277 -9.36 20.95 22.21
CA GLY A 277 -8.27 21.49 23.02
C GLY A 277 -6.93 21.44 22.28
N VAL A 278 -6.93 21.70 20.97
CA VAL A 278 -5.72 21.94 20.16
C VAL A 278 -5.39 23.43 20.24
N ALA A 279 -4.23 23.76 20.79
CA ALA A 279 -3.77 25.13 20.96
C ALA A 279 -2.81 25.58 19.85
N SER A 280 -1.81 24.78 19.50
CA SER A 280 -0.87 25.10 18.41
C SER A 280 -0.70 23.92 17.46
N ILE A 281 -0.32 24.22 16.22
CA ILE A 281 -0.09 23.24 15.15
C ILE A 281 1.24 23.55 14.45
N LEU A 282 2.08 22.53 14.29
CA LEU A 282 3.20 22.53 13.34
C LEU A 282 2.84 21.60 12.19
N ALA A 283 2.78 22.13 10.97
CA ALA A 283 2.53 21.35 9.75
C ALA A 283 3.81 21.31 8.90
N VAL A 284 4.24 20.11 8.52
CA VAL A 284 5.40 19.90 7.65
C VAL A 284 5.03 18.98 6.48
N ALA A 285 5.68 19.19 5.34
CA ALA A 285 5.48 18.39 4.15
C ALA A 285 6.12 17.00 4.30
N ILE A 286 5.46 15.97 3.78
CA ILE A 286 6.07 14.65 3.58
C ILE A 286 6.60 14.65 2.14
N VAL A 287 7.93 14.65 1.99
CA VAL A 287 8.61 14.85 0.71
C VAL A 287 9.39 13.60 0.30
N VAL A 288 9.26 13.22 -0.97
CA VAL A 288 9.97 12.09 -1.57
C VAL A 288 10.53 12.49 -2.92
N LYS A 289 11.85 12.40 -3.10
CA LYS A 289 12.55 12.81 -4.33
C LYS A 289 12.10 14.20 -4.83
N LYS A 290 12.00 15.17 -3.90
CA LYS A 290 11.51 16.56 -4.14
C LYS A 290 10.03 16.70 -4.49
N ARG A 291 9.23 15.64 -4.42
CA ARG A 291 7.78 15.68 -4.61
C ARG A 291 7.08 15.56 -3.27
N VAL A 292 6.16 16.47 -2.99
CA VAL A 292 5.30 16.38 -1.80
C VAL A 292 4.25 15.30 -2.02
N ILE A 293 4.17 14.34 -1.09
CA ILE A 293 3.21 13.22 -1.14
C ILE A 293 2.16 13.30 -0.01
N GLY A 294 2.27 14.28 0.89
CA GLY A 294 1.37 14.43 2.02
C GLY A 294 1.81 15.52 3.00
N VAL A 295 1.09 15.61 4.12
CA VAL A 295 1.35 16.55 5.21
C VAL A 295 1.30 15.81 6.54
N LEU A 296 2.30 16.08 7.37
CA LEU A 296 2.37 15.67 8.77
C LEU A 296 1.99 16.88 9.65
N ARG A 297 0.99 16.71 10.53
CA ARG A 297 0.58 17.74 11.49
C ARG A 297 0.86 17.28 12.91
N LEU A 298 1.51 18.14 13.67
CA LEU A 298 1.88 17.97 15.07
C LEU A 298 1.09 18.97 15.91
N LEU A 299 0.35 18.50 16.91
CA LEU A 299 -0.64 19.30 17.63
C LEU A 299 -0.33 19.34 19.13
N THR A 300 -0.48 20.51 19.77
CA THR A 300 -0.24 20.70 21.21
C THR A 300 -1.51 21.08 21.96
N SER A 301 -1.58 20.74 23.25
CA SER A 301 -2.68 21.16 24.13
C SER A 301 -2.52 22.59 24.64
N GLU A 302 -1.28 23.10 24.66
CA GLU A 302 -0.93 24.44 25.11
C GLU A 302 -0.27 25.24 23.98
N LYS A 303 -0.36 26.57 24.07
CA LYS A 303 0.26 27.47 23.09
C LYS A 303 1.77 27.29 23.12
N ARG A 304 2.35 26.91 21.99
CA ARG A 304 3.77 26.54 21.90
C ARG A 304 4.44 27.26 20.73
N ASN A 305 5.59 27.87 21.01
CA ASN A 305 6.55 28.23 19.99
C ASN A 305 7.48 27.03 19.76
N PHE A 306 7.57 26.57 18.51
CA PHE A 306 8.49 25.50 18.15
C PHE A 306 9.88 26.06 17.92
N SER A 307 10.90 25.43 18.52
CA SER A 307 12.30 25.80 18.23
C SER A 307 12.75 25.25 16.87
N ASP A 308 13.83 25.80 16.32
CA ASP A 308 14.43 25.30 15.07
C ASP A 308 14.79 23.82 15.17
N ALA A 309 15.26 23.36 16.33
CA ALA A 309 15.55 21.95 16.57
C ALA A 309 14.30 21.06 16.45
N GLN A 310 13.14 21.53 16.96
CA GLN A 310 11.87 20.81 16.84
C GLN A 310 11.36 20.78 15.40
N ILE A 311 11.50 21.89 14.67
CA ILE A 311 11.08 22.00 13.27
C ILE A 311 11.96 21.11 12.38
N ASN A 312 13.28 21.13 12.60
CA ASN A 312 14.23 20.30 11.87
C ASN A 312 14.01 18.82 12.15
N PHE A 313 13.75 18.44 13.41
CA PHE A 313 13.40 17.07 13.77
C PHE A 313 12.12 16.62 13.05
N ALA A 314 11.03 17.39 13.11
CA ALA A 314 9.78 17.06 12.45
C ALA A 314 9.92 16.94 10.93
N THR A 315 10.65 17.87 10.31
CA THR A 315 10.93 17.86 8.86
C THR A 315 11.72 16.62 8.46
N ALA A 316 12.78 16.29 9.19
CA ALA A 316 13.62 15.14 8.87
C ALA A 316 12.88 13.80 9.05
N ILE A 317 12.02 13.68 10.07
CA ILE A 317 11.14 12.51 10.20
C ILE A 317 10.13 12.44 9.06
N ALA A 318 9.56 13.57 8.63
CA ALA A 318 8.63 13.60 7.50
C ALA A 318 9.30 13.17 6.19
N GLU A 319 10.56 13.53 5.97
CA GLU A 319 11.36 13.06 4.82
C GLU A 319 11.63 11.55 4.89
N GLN A 320 12.12 11.04 6.03
CA GLN A 320 12.38 9.61 6.22
C GLN A 320 11.09 8.78 6.14
N GLY A 321 10.03 9.25 6.78
CA GLY A 321 8.69 8.66 6.71
C GLY A 321 8.16 8.62 5.28
N GLY A 322 8.39 9.68 4.51
CA GLY A 322 8.03 9.73 3.10
C GLY A 322 8.70 8.61 2.28
N ILE A 323 10.01 8.42 2.46
CA ILE A 323 10.77 7.36 1.77
C ILE A 323 10.18 5.98 2.07
N ALA A 324 9.93 5.70 3.35
CA ALA A 324 9.40 4.39 3.75
C ALA A 324 7.94 4.17 3.33
N ILE A 325 7.10 5.21 3.37
CA ILE A 325 5.74 5.18 2.81
C ILE A 325 5.79 4.83 1.32
N GLN A 326 6.73 5.42 0.56
CA GLN A 326 6.91 5.08 -0.85
C GLN A 326 7.37 3.62 -1.02
N ASN A 327 8.31 3.15 -0.19
CA ASN A 327 8.80 1.78 -0.25
C ASN A 327 7.68 0.77 0.05
N ALA A 328 6.94 0.98 1.14
CA ALA A 328 5.80 0.13 1.53
C ALA A 328 4.70 0.11 0.46
N LYS A 329 4.37 1.27 -0.14
CA LYS A 329 3.39 1.35 -1.23
C LYS A 329 3.89 0.64 -2.49
N SER A 330 5.19 0.72 -2.79
CA SER A 330 5.79 0.05 -3.94
C SER A 330 5.80 -1.47 -3.75
N TYR A 331 6.18 -1.93 -2.55
CA TYR A 331 6.17 -3.35 -2.19
C TYR A 331 4.77 -3.94 -2.27
N SER A 332 3.77 -3.29 -1.65
CA SER A 332 2.37 -3.73 -1.72
C SER A 332 1.86 -3.83 -3.17
N LYS A 333 2.24 -2.88 -4.04
CA LYS A 333 1.89 -2.92 -5.46
C LYS A 333 2.55 -4.10 -6.18
N ILE A 334 3.82 -4.38 -5.90
CA ILE A 334 4.56 -5.51 -6.47
C ILE A 334 3.91 -6.83 -6.03
N THR A 335 3.66 -7.03 -4.74
CA THR A 335 3.00 -8.24 -4.22
C THR A 335 1.64 -8.44 -4.86
N LYS A 336 0.83 -7.38 -5.00
CA LYS A 336 -0.48 -7.48 -5.66
C LYS A 336 -0.36 -7.92 -7.12
N LEU A 337 0.59 -7.37 -7.87
CA LEU A 337 0.83 -7.74 -9.26
C LEU A 337 1.33 -9.19 -9.39
N ILE A 338 2.17 -9.67 -8.46
CA ILE A 338 2.62 -11.06 -8.44
C ILE A 338 1.41 -11.99 -8.24
N THR A 339 0.56 -11.70 -7.25
CA THR A 339 -0.65 -12.51 -7.03
C THR A 339 -1.62 -12.47 -8.21
N GLU A 340 -1.79 -11.31 -8.85
CA GLU A 340 -2.60 -11.20 -10.08
C GLU A 340 -1.99 -12.03 -11.24
N LEU A 341 -0.66 -12.05 -11.37
CA LEU A 341 0.04 -12.88 -12.36
C LEU A 341 -0.09 -14.37 -12.08
N GLU A 342 0.13 -14.81 -10.83
CA GLU A 342 -0.05 -16.21 -10.41
C GLU A 342 -1.48 -16.68 -10.70
N GLN A 343 -2.48 -15.85 -10.39
CA GLN A 343 -3.88 -16.15 -10.72
C GLN A 343 -4.14 -16.26 -12.23
N HIS A 344 -3.47 -15.43 -13.04
CA HIS A 344 -3.57 -15.51 -14.49
C HIS A 344 -2.89 -16.78 -15.05
N GLU A 345 -1.72 -17.16 -14.51
CA GLU A 345 -1.02 -18.40 -14.88
C GLU A 345 -1.86 -19.63 -14.51
N ASP A 346 -2.37 -19.70 -13.28
CA ASP A 346 -3.26 -20.77 -12.82
C ASP A 346 -4.52 -20.86 -13.70
N PHE A 347 -5.12 -19.72 -14.04
CA PHE A 347 -6.27 -19.68 -14.93
C PHE A 347 -5.96 -20.24 -16.32
N LEU A 348 -4.84 -19.84 -16.93
CA LEU A 348 -4.43 -20.35 -18.24
C LEU A 348 -4.14 -21.85 -18.18
N GLN A 349 -3.49 -22.34 -17.12
CA GLN A 349 -3.22 -23.76 -16.93
C GLN A 349 -4.53 -24.55 -16.80
N MET A 350 -5.49 -24.07 -16.00
CA MET A 350 -6.82 -24.68 -15.89
C MET A 350 -7.56 -24.72 -17.25
N VAL A 351 -7.48 -23.64 -18.03
CA VAL A 351 -8.08 -23.60 -19.38
C VAL A 351 -7.43 -24.66 -20.28
N ILE A 352 -6.10 -24.73 -20.30
CA ILE A 352 -5.33 -25.68 -21.12
C ILE A 352 -5.61 -27.13 -20.71
N ASP A 353 -5.68 -27.42 -19.40
CA ASP A 353 -5.94 -28.77 -18.88
C ASP A 353 -7.41 -29.19 -19.01
N SER A 354 -8.34 -28.24 -19.17
CA SER A 354 -9.74 -28.56 -19.48
C SER A 354 -9.94 -29.01 -20.94
N LEU A 355 -8.97 -28.78 -21.83
CA LEU A 355 -9.02 -29.23 -23.21
C LEU A 355 -8.92 -30.75 -23.27
N GLN A 356 -9.91 -31.39 -23.89
CA GLN A 356 -9.87 -32.84 -24.14
C GLN A 356 -8.87 -33.22 -25.25
N ALA A 357 -8.55 -32.28 -26.13
CA ALA A 357 -7.56 -32.47 -27.16
C ALA A 357 -6.16 -32.53 -26.53
N GLU A 358 -5.32 -33.43 -27.03
CA GLU A 358 -3.90 -33.41 -26.70
C GLU A 358 -3.29 -32.15 -27.31
N LEU A 359 -2.58 -31.36 -26.52
CA LEU A 359 -1.96 -30.11 -26.96
C LEU A 359 -0.49 -30.13 -26.60
N LEU A 360 0.33 -29.73 -27.57
CA LEU A 360 1.73 -29.44 -27.37
C LEU A 360 2.14 -28.17 -28.12
N VAL A 361 3.13 -27.47 -27.58
CA VAL A 361 3.71 -26.28 -28.19
C VAL A 361 5.18 -26.56 -28.43
N ILE A 362 5.63 -26.29 -29.66
CA ILE A 362 7.04 -26.45 -30.05
C ILE A 362 7.63 -25.13 -30.51
N ASP A 363 8.95 -24.98 -30.36
CA ASP A 363 9.69 -23.87 -30.97
C ASP A 363 10.00 -24.13 -32.46
N ILE A 364 10.67 -23.17 -33.10
CA ILE A 364 11.11 -23.26 -34.50
C ILE A 364 12.15 -24.35 -34.77
N ASP A 365 12.84 -24.82 -33.73
CA ASP A 365 13.83 -25.90 -33.81
C ASP A 365 13.18 -27.26 -33.45
N HIS A 366 11.85 -27.28 -33.30
CA HIS A 366 11.02 -28.43 -32.96
C HIS A 366 11.24 -29.02 -31.57
N HIS A 367 11.72 -28.24 -30.61
CA HIS A 367 11.75 -28.64 -29.20
C HIS A 367 10.39 -28.41 -28.55
N ILE A 368 9.95 -29.36 -27.74
CA ILE A 368 8.71 -29.25 -26.98
C ILE A 368 8.91 -28.24 -25.86
N ILE A 369 8.10 -27.18 -25.86
CA ILE A 369 8.11 -26.11 -24.87
C ILE A 369 7.06 -26.34 -23.79
N MET A 370 5.91 -26.89 -24.17
CA MET A 370 4.77 -27.10 -23.28
C MET A 370 3.92 -28.25 -23.80
N VAL A 371 3.31 -29.01 -22.89
CA VAL A 371 2.23 -29.96 -23.20
C VAL A 371 1.08 -29.77 -22.21
N ASN A 372 -0.13 -30.17 -22.57
CA ASN A 372 -1.24 -30.22 -21.62
C ASN A 372 -1.37 -31.57 -20.92
N HIS A 373 -2.17 -31.62 -19.85
CA HIS A 373 -2.41 -32.86 -19.11
C HIS A 373 -2.97 -34.00 -19.97
N ALA A 374 -3.83 -33.69 -20.96
CA ALA A 374 -4.39 -34.70 -21.86
C ALA A 374 -3.30 -35.43 -22.66
N PHE A 375 -2.30 -34.71 -23.17
CA PHE A 375 -1.15 -35.29 -23.86
C PHE A 375 -0.35 -36.23 -22.95
N LEU A 376 -0.01 -35.79 -21.74
CA LEU A 376 0.73 -36.60 -20.77
C LEU A 376 -0.01 -37.91 -20.43
N LYS A 377 -1.31 -37.80 -20.14
CA LYS A 377 -2.14 -38.93 -19.71
C LYS A 377 -2.35 -39.95 -20.83
N ASN A 378 -2.63 -39.50 -22.05
CA ASN A 378 -2.92 -40.39 -23.17
C ASN A 378 -1.68 -41.12 -23.69
N ASN A 379 -0.50 -40.53 -23.51
CA ASN A 379 0.76 -41.09 -23.97
C ASN A 379 1.56 -41.79 -22.84
N ASP A 380 1.06 -41.79 -21.60
CA ASP A 380 1.72 -42.34 -20.40
C ASP A 380 3.14 -41.76 -20.19
N LEU A 381 3.25 -40.43 -20.30
CA LEU A 381 4.51 -39.69 -20.21
C LEU A 381 4.51 -38.73 -19.02
N LYS A 382 5.71 -38.40 -18.53
CA LYS A 382 5.93 -37.33 -17.55
C LYS A 382 6.49 -36.09 -18.24
N GLU A 383 6.07 -34.92 -17.79
CA GLU A 383 6.48 -33.63 -18.36
C GLU A 383 8.00 -33.42 -18.34
N GLU A 384 8.65 -33.82 -17.25
CA GLU A 384 10.11 -33.75 -17.04
C GLU A 384 10.91 -34.52 -18.10
N ASP A 385 10.30 -35.56 -18.69
CA ASP A 385 10.96 -36.45 -19.65
C ASP A 385 10.81 -35.98 -21.11
N ILE A 386 9.99 -34.96 -21.37
CA ILE A 386 9.61 -34.53 -22.73
C ILE A 386 9.90 -33.05 -23.03
N VAL A 387 9.78 -32.15 -22.05
CA VAL A 387 10.04 -30.73 -22.27
C VAL A 387 11.53 -30.54 -22.62
N GLY A 388 11.80 -29.78 -23.68
CA GLY A 388 13.13 -29.57 -24.25
C GLY A 388 13.60 -30.66 -25.21
N ARG A 389 12.91 -31.80 -25.33
CA ARG A 389 13.21 -32.82 -26.36
C ARG A 389 12.58 -32.47 -27.69
N THR A 390 13.10 -33.06 -28.77
CA THR A 390 12.50 -32.84 -30.09
C THR A 390 11.19 -33.62 -30.22
N TYR A 391 10.18 -32.97 -30.79
CA TYR A 391 8.86 -33.56 -31.04
C TYR A 391 8.92 -34.92 -31.78
N LYS A 392 9.89 -35.11 -32.68
CA LYS A 392 10.08 -36.35 -33.45
C LYS A 392 10.52 -37.56 -32.62
N GLU A 393 11.15 -37.33 -31.47
CA GLU A 393 11.60 -38.41 -30.57
C GLU A 393 10.44 -38.98 -29.74
N ILE A 394 9.42 -38.16 -29.51
CA ILE A 394 8.30 -38.50 -28.62
C ILE A 394 7.10 -39.03 -29.40
N LEU A 395 6.77 -38.40 -30.54
CA LEU A 395 5.70 -38.84 -31.42
C LEU A 395 6.32 -39.46 -32.68
N ALA A 396 6.02 -40.75 -32.93
CA ALA A 396 6.36 -41.39 -34.19
C ALA A 396 5.49 -40.76 -35.30
N VAL A 397 6.08 -39.83 -36.07
CA VAL A 397 5.35 -39.08 -37.10
C VAL A 397 5.11 -39.91 -38.36
N CYS A 398 3.90 -39.72 -38.89
CA CYS A 398 3.38 -39.85 -40.25
C CYS A 398 4.37 -40.07 -41.41
N ASN A 399 3.85 -40.67 -42.49
CA ASN A 399 4.48 -40.68 -43.82
C ASN A 399 5.05 -39.29 -44.16
N LEU A 400 6.33 -39.26 -44.55
CA LEU A 400 7.16 -38.07 -44.71
C LEU A 400 6.67 -37.07 -45.76
N ASP A 401 5.74 -37.44 -46.64
CA ASP A 401 5.36 -36.66 -47.82
C ASP A 401 4.21 -35.66 -47.57
N ASP A 402 3.42 -35.79 -46.50
CA ASP A 402 2.29 -34.88 -46.18
C ASP A 402 2.16 -34.61 -44.67
N CYS A 403 3.25 -34.17 -44.04
CA CYS A 403 3.27 -33.83 -42.61
C CYS A 403 2.75 -32.40 -42.37
N PRO A 404 1.81 -32.19 -41.43
CA PRO A 404 1.32 -30.85 -41.05
C PRO A 404 2.43 -29.84 -40.76
N LEU A 405 3.48 -30.26 -40.05
CA LEU A 405 4.60 -29.40 -39.70
C LEU A 405 5.35 -28.89 -40.93
N LYS A 406 5.67 -29.76 -41.89
CA LYS A 406 6.33 -29.36 -43.15
C LYS A 406 5.49 -28.36 -43.94
N ARG A 407 4.16 -28.48 -43.88
CA ARG A 407 3.25 -27.55 -44.55
C ARG A 407 3.22 -26.17 -43.87
N ILE A 408 3.30 -26.12 -42.54
CA ILE A 408 3.50 -24.87 -41.80
C ILE A 408 4.85 -24.23 -42.13
N GLU A 409 5.94 -25.02 -42.17
CA GLU A 409 7.28 -24.55 -42.59
C GLU A 409 7.27 -23.98 -44.01
N ASN A 410 6.47 -24.56 -44.91
CA ASN A 410 6.27 -24.10 -46.28
C ASN A 410 5.35 -22.86 -46.41
N GLY A 411 4.84 -22.33 -45.29
CA GLY A 411 4.11 -21.07 -45.25
C GLY A 411 2.59 -21.18 -45.12
N GLU A 412 2.03 -22.37 -44.86
CA GLU A 412 0.60 -22.48 -44.53
C GLU A 412 0.28 -21.84 -43.18
N GLN A 413 -0.89 -21.21 -43.06
CA GLN A 413 -1.36 -20.62 -41.79
C GLN A 413 -1.99 -21.63 -40.85
N THR A 414 -2.41 -22.78 -41.35
CA THR A 414 -2.99 -23.88 -40.57
C THR A 414 -2.93 -25.11 -41.46
N SER A 415 -2.44 -26.22 -40.90
CA SER A 415 -2.41 -27.50 -41.60
C SER A 415 -3.08 -28.56 -40.75
N VAL A 416 -3.84 -29.45 -41.40
CA VAL A 416 -4.59 -30.53 -40.75
C VAL A 416 -4.26 -31.82 -41.49
N CYS A 417 -3.98 -32.88 -40.74
CA CYS A 417 -3.80 -34.23 -41.26
C CYS A 417 -4.70 -35.19 -40.47
N LEU A 418 -5.40 -36.06 -41.20
CA LEU A 418 -6.17 -37.16 -40.62
C LEU A 418 -5.32 -38.43 -40.69
N ARG A 419 -4.99 -38.98 -39.53
CA ARG A 419 -4.22 -40.22 -39.39
C ARG A 419 -5.14 -41.36 -39.04
N GLN A 420 -5.12 -42.41 -39.84
CA GLN A 420 -5.76 -43.67 -39.52
C GLN A 420 -4.75 -44.58 -38.83
N ILE A 421 -5.07 -45.04 -37.64
CA ILE A 421 -4.22 -45.89 -36.82
C ILE A 421 -4.97 -47.17 -36.49
N LYS A 422 -4.27 -48.31 -36.56
CA LYS A 422 -4.80 -49.59 -36.09
C LYS A 422 -4.48 -49.77 -34.62
N ASP A 423 -5.52 -49.83 -33.79
CA ASP A 423 -5.44 -50.07 -32.36
C ASP A 423 -6.06 -51.46 -32.07
N GLY A 424 -5.23 -52.50 -32.23
CA GLY A 424 -5.70 -53.89 -32.27
C GLY A 424 -6.59 -54.17 -33.50
N ASP A 425 -7.81 -54.66 -33.25
CA ASP A 425 -8.85 -54.91 -34.27
C ASP A 425 -9.71 -53.68 -34.59
N LYS A 426 -9.50 -52.55 -33.90
CA LYS A 426 -10.28 -51.32 -34.10
C LYS A 426 -9.48 -50.29 -34.87
N GLU A 427 -10.15 -49.59 -35.76
CA GLU A 427 -9.60 -48.43 -36.46
C GLU A 427 -9.87 -47.16 -35.66
N ARG A 428 -8.84 -46.36 -35.41
CA ARG A 428 -8.94 -45.03 -34.81
C ARG A 428 -8.51 -43.97 -35.80
N TYR A 429 -9.22 -42.85 -35.80
CA TYR A 429 -8.92 -41.69 -36.63
C TYR A 429 -8.46 -40.54 -35.73
N LEU A 430 -7.20 -40.14 -35.85
CA LEU A 430 -6.65 -38.98 -35.15
C LEU A 430 -6.53 -37.80 -36.11
N GLU A 431 -7.18 -36.70 -35.78
CA GLU A 431 -6.98 -35.42 -36.46
C GLU A 431 -5.85 -34.66 -35.76
N GLU A 432 -4.78 -34.40 -36.50
CA GLU A 432 -3.65 -33.58 -36.04
C GLU A 432 -3.67 -32.23 -36.76
N MET A 433 -3.75 -31.16 -35.99
CA MET A 433 -3.79 -29.78 -36.48
C MET A 433 -2.57 -29.03 -35.96
N ALA A 434 -1.77 -28.47 -36.87
CA ALA A 434 -0.65 -27.60 -36.55
C ALA A 434 -1.00 -26.16 -36.91
N THR A 435 -0.74 -25.23 -35.99
CA THR A 435 -1.01 -23.80 -36.17
C THR A 435 0.19 -22.97 -35.71
N PRO A 436 0.80 -22.16 -36.60
CA PRO A 436 1.88 -21.27 -36.25
C PRO A 436 1.36 -20.13 -35.39
N VAL A 437 2.07 -19.84 -34.30
CA VAL A 437 1.83 -18.67 -33.46
C VAL A 437 3.01 -17.75 -33.59
N SER A 438 2.75 -16.53 -34.08
CA SER A 438 3.76 -15.48 -34.11
C SER A 438 4.11 -15.08 -32.69
N ALA A 439 5.40 -14.98 -32.39
CA ALA A 439 5.84 -14.40 -31.12
C ALA A 439 5.29 -12.97 -31.01
N PHE A 440 4.69 -12.63 -29.88
CA PHE A 440 4.19 -11.28 -29.60
C PHE A 440 5.27 -10.24 -29.96
N GLY A 441 5.00 -9.40 -30.96
CA GLY A 441 5.87 -8.28 -31.35
C GLY A 441 6.84 -8.48 -32.53
N LYS A 442 6.82 -9.61 -33.26
CA LYS A 442 7.54 -9.74 -34.54
C LYS A 442 6.57 -9.91 -35.71
N GLU A 443 6.53 -8.91 -36.60
CA GLU A 443 5.59 -8.87 -37.73
C GLU A 443 5.76 -10.01 -38.76
N LYS A 444 6.85 -10.78 -38.76
CA LYS A 444 7.07 -11.87 -39.75
C LYS A 444 7.99 -12.99 -39.25
N GLY A 445 7.57 -13.73 -38.22
CA GLY A 445 8.24 -14.98 -37.85
C GLY A 445 7.35 -15.84 -36.95
N THR A 446 7.11 -17.08 -37.36
CA THR A 446 6.54 -18.13 -36.52
C THR A 446 7.45 -18.27 -35.30
N GLY A 447 6.97 -17.95 -34.10
CA GLY A 447 7.76 -18.08 -32.88
C GLY A 447 7.62 -19.48 -32.28
N PHE A 448 6.40 -20.01 -32.34
CA PHE A 448 6.02 -21.33 -31.85
C PHE A 448 5.01 -21.96 -32.81
N ILE A 449 4.86 -23.28 -32.73
CA ILE A 449 3.81 -24.02 -33.43
C ILE A 449 2.99 -24.75 -32.36
N ILE A 450 1.68 -24.50 -32.32
CA ILE A 450 0.74 -25.25 -31.51
C ILE A 450 0.28 -26.45 -32.32
N ILE A 451 0.45 -27.65 -31.78
CA ILE A 451 -0.06 -28.88 -32.36
C ILE A 451 -1.16 -29.41 -31.43
N THR A 452 -2.32 -29.69 -32.00
CA THR A 452 -3.42 -30.36 -31.31
C THR A 452 -3.73 -31.69 -31.96
N ILE A 453 -3.96 -32.72 -31.17
CA ILE A 453 -4.32 -34.07 -31.63
C ILE A 453 -5.65 -34.44 -30.99
N ARG A 454 -6.64 -34.81 -31.83
CA ARG A 454 -7.99 -35.20 -31.40
C ARG A 454 -8.36 -36.55 -31.98
N ASP A 455 -8.98 -37.40 -31.17
CA ASP A 455 -9.64 -38.60 -31.67
C ASP A 455 -11.00 -38.22 -32.27
N VAL A 456 -11.16 -38.44 -33.57
CA VAL A 456 -12.38 -38.14 -34.33
C VAL A 456 -13.09 -39.40 -34.84
N THR A 457 -12.76 -40.56 -34.29
CA THR A 457 -13.29 -41.87 -34.72
C THR A 457 -14.82 -41.89 -34.71
N ASP A 458 -15.44 -41.51 -33.60
CA ASP A 458 -16.91 -41.47 -33.46
C ASP A 458 -17.54 -40.48 -34.45
N HIS A 459 -16.86 -39.35 -34.69
CA HIS A 459 -17.36 -38.33 -35.61
C HIS A 459 -17.36 -38.82 -37.07
N ILE A 460 -16.30 -39.52 -37.47
CA ILE A 460 -16.20 -40.13 -38.80
C ILE A 460 -17.27 -41.22 -38.97
N GLN A 461 -17.42 -42.13 -38.00
CA GLN A 461 -18.42 -43.21 -38.05
C GLN A 461 -19.84 -42.67 -38.15
N LEU A 462 -20.21 -41.70 -37.30
CA LEU A 462 -21.53 -41.06 -37.34
C LEU A 462 -21.80 -40.37 -38.69
N LYS A 463 -20.79 -39.73 -39.27
CA LYS A 463 -20.93 -39.05 -40.57
C LYS A 463 -21.17 -40.05 -41.70
N GLU A 464 -20.52 -41.21 -41.66
CA GLU A 464 -20.75 -42.29 -42.64
C GLU A 464 -22.14 -42.93 -42.48
N GLU A 465 -22.58 -43.18 -41.25
CA GLU A 465 -23.93 -43.66 -40.95
C GLU A 465 -25.00 -42.68 -41.45
N HIS A 466 -24.83 -41.38 -41.17
CA HIS A 466 -25.75 -40.34 -41.61
C HIS A 466 -25.85 -40.27 -43.14
N ARG A 467 -24.71 -40.28 -43.82
CA ARG A 467 -24.65 -40.26 -45.30
C ARG A 467 -25.35 -41.49 -45.91
N THR A 468 -25.27 -42.63 -45.23
CA THR A 468 -25.95 -43.86 -45.65
C THR A 468 -27.46 -43.76 -45.45
N LYS A 469 -27.92 -43.20 -44.31
CA LYS A 469 -29.35 -42.93 -44.05
C LYS A 469 -29.95 -41.93 -45.03
N GLU A 470 -29.26 -40.82 -45.31
CA GLU A 470 -29.72 -39.82 -46.29
C GLU A 470 -29.91 -40.42 -47.68
N ARG A 471 -28.95 -41.26 -48.13
CA ARG A 471 -29.07 -41.97 -49.41
C ARG A 471 -30.26 -42.91 -49.42
N LEU A 472 -30.49 -43.67 -48.35
CA LEU A 472 -31.63 -44.57 -48.25
C LEU A 472 -32.96 -43.79 -48.27
N GLN A 473 -33.03 -42.67 -47.55
CA GLN A 473 -34.20 -41.80 -47.55
C GLN A 473 -34.50 -41.25 -48.97
N GLY A 474 -33.49 -40.77 -49.69
CA GLY A 474 -33.67 -40.32 -51.08
C GLY A 474 -34.18 -41.43 -52.01
N VAL A 475 -33.70 -42.66 -51.83
CA VAL A 475 -34.22 -43.83 -52.56
C VAL A 475 -35.68 -44.13 -52.19
N LEU A 476 -36.05 -44.03 -50.91
CA LEU A 476 -37.42 -44.26 -50.44
C LEU A 476 -38.41 -43.22 -50.96
N GLU A 477 -38.02 -41.94 -50.98
CA GLU A 477 -38.86 -40.86 -51.51
C GLU A 477 -39.11 -41.04 -53.01
N MET A 478 -38.07 -41.38 -53.79
CA MET A 478 -38.23 -41.69 -55.23
C MET A 478 -39.06 -42.96 -55.46
N ALA A 479 -38.85 -44.00 -54.66
CA ALA A 479 -39.63 -45.23 -54.73
C ALA A 479 -41.11 -44.99 -54.42
N GLY A 480 -41.41 -44.19 -53.38
CA GLY A 480 -42.77 -43.79 -53.02
C GLY A 480 -43.46 -42.99 -54.12
N ALA A 481 -42.76 -42.00 -54.70
CA ALA A 481 -43.29 -41.18 -55.80
C ALA A 481 -43.58 -42.03 -57.06
N ALA A 482 -42.63 -42.86 -57.47
CA ALA A 482 -42.81 -43.74 -58.63
C ALA A 482 -43.91 -44.78 -58.40
N ALA A 483 -44.02 -45.35 -57.19
CA ALA A 483 -45.11 -46.27 -56.86
C ALA A 483 -46.48 -45.56 -56.91
N HIS A 484 -46.59 -44.33 -56.44
CA HIS A 484 -47.82 -43.54 -56.52
C HIS A 484 -48.25 -43.27 -57.97
N GLU A 485 -47.31 -42.85 -58.82
CA GLU A 485 -47.59 -42.60 -60.24
C GLU A 485 -47.92 -43.88 -61.02
N LEU A 486 -47.31 -45.02 -60.69
CA LEU A 486 -47.62 -46.31 -61.32
C LEU A 486 -48.95 -46.89 -60.84
N ASN A 487 -49.30 -46.73 -59.57
CA ASN A 487 -50.52 -47.30 -59.00
C ASN A 487 -51.79 -46.71 -59.65
N THR A 488 -51.80 -45.41 -59.95
CA THR A 488 -52.96 -44.73 -60.55
C THR A 488 -53.42 -45.36 -61.89
N PRO A 489 -52.56 -45.49 -62.91
CA PRO A 489 -52.92 -46.15 -64.17
C PRO A 489 -53.12 -47.66 -63.99
N ILE A 490 -52.39 -48.33 -63.09
CA ILE A 490 -52.57 -49.77 -62.84
C ILE A 490 -53.97 -50.05 -62.27
N PHE A 491 -54.42 -49.33 -61.24
CA PHE A 491 -55.75 -49.52 -60.67
C PHE A 491 -56.86 -49.18 -61.67
N SER A 492 -56.68 -48.13 -62.47
CA SER A 492 -57.62 -47.79 -63.55
C SER A 492 -57.69 -48.90 -64.61
N ALA A 493 -56.54 -49.41 -65.06
CA ALA A 493 -56.46 -50.49 -66.05
C ALA A 493 -57.03 -51.80 -65.50
N LEU A 494 -56.75 -52.12 -64.24
CA LEU A 494 -57.24 -53.32 -63.56
C LEU A 494 -58.75 -53.26 -63.35
N GLY A 495 -59.29 -52.13 -62.87
CA GLY A 495 -60.73 -51.92 -62.74
C GLY A 495 -61.46 -51.99 -64.08
N THR A 496 -60.91 -51.36 -65.13
CA THR A 496 -61.50 -51.43 -66.49
C THR A 496 -61.44 -52.85 -67.04
N ALA A 497 -60.30 -53.54 -66.89
CA ALA A 497 -60.15 -54.92 -67.34
C ALA A 497 -61.09 -55.87 -66.60
N GLN A 498 -61.33 -55.67 -65.30
CA GLN A 498 -62.26 -56.46 -64.51
C GLN A 498 -63.71 -56.28 -65.01
N LEU A 499 -64.14 -55.03 -65.24
CA LEU A 499 -65.47 -54.73 -65.77
C LEU A 499 -65.69 -55.31 -67.18
N VAL A 500 -64.69 -55.18 -68.05
CA VAL A 500 -64.73 -55.73 -69.41
C VAL A 500 -64.77 -57.27 -69.38
N LEU A 501 -64.10 -57.90 -68.41
CA LEU A 501 -64.12 -59.36 -68.23
C LEU A 501 -65.52 -59.87 -67.88
N ASP A 502 -66.25 -59.15 -67.03
CA ASP A 502 -67.59 -59.53 -66.57
C ASP A 502 -68.65 -59.47 -67.70
N ASP A 503 -68.47 -58.57 -68.67
CA ASP A 503 -69.40 -58.37 -69.80
C ASP A 503 -69.04 -59.17 -71.08
N LEU A 504 -67.87 -59.79 -71.14
CA LEU A 504 -67.38 -60.48 -72.34
C LEU A 504 -67.99 -61.87 -72.51
N LYS A 505 -68.41 -62.21 -73.75
CA LYS A 505 -68.97 -63.54 -74.08
C LYS A 505 -67.99 -64.48 -74.81
N ASP A 506 -66.85 -63.97 -75.27
CA ASP A 506 -65.83 -64.74 -76.00
C ASP A 506 -64.81 -65.34 -75.01
N GLN A 507 -64.70 -66.67 -75.00
CA GLN A 507 -63.86 -67.42 -74.06
C GLN A 507 -62.36 -67.16 -74.25
N GLN A 508 -61.90 -66.98 -75.49
CA GLN A 508 -60.48 -66.77 -75.81
C GLN A 508 -60.04 -65.40 -75.29
N LEU A 509 -60.84 -64.36 -75.54
CA LEU A 509 -60.59 -63.00 -75.07
C LEU A 509 -60.69 -62.89 -73.53
N GLN A 510 -61.56 -63.68 -72.88
CA GLN A 510 -61.60 -63.75 -71.42
C GLN A 510 -60.29 -64.28 -70.83
N ASP A 511 -59.67 -65.29 -71.42
CA ASP A 511 -58.44 -65.88 -70.90
C ASP A 511 -57.21 -64.97 -71.12
N ASP A 512 -57.17 -64.24 -72.24
CA ASP A 512 -56.18 -63.18 -72.47
C ASP A 512 -56.34 -62.04 -71.44
N LEU A 513 -57.58 -61.62 -71.16
CA LEU A 513 -57.86 -60.55 -70.21
C LEU A 513 -57.57 -60.96 -68.75
N LYS A 514 -57.82 -62.22 -68.37
CA LYS A 514 -57.35 -62.79 -67.08
C LYS A 514 -55.82 -62.75 -66.96
N THR A 515 -55.11 -63.02 -68.06
CA THR A 515 -53.64 -62.95 -68.08
C THR A 515 -53.16 -61.51 -67.87
N ILE A 516 -53.83 -60.54 -68.50
CA ILE A 516 -53.56 -59.10 -68.29
C ILE A 516 -53.82 -58.71 -66.84
N ILE A 517 -54.97 -59.10 -66.26
CA ILE A 517 -55.30 -58.84 -64.85
C ILE A 517 -54.27 -59.48 -63.91
N LYS A 518 -53.82 -60.70 -64.18
CA LYS A 518 -52.76 -61.37 -63.41
C LYS A 518 -51.43 -60.60 -63.48
N ASN A 519 -51.04 -60.12 -64.65
CA ASN A 519 -49.83 -59.32 -64.82
C ASN A 519 -49.96 -57.96 -64.10
N LEU A 520 -51.10 -57.27 -64.21
CA LEU A 520 -51.35 -56.01 -63.51
C LEU A 520 -51.33 -56.18 -61.98
N ASN A 521 -51.89 -57.28 -61.46
CA ASN A 521 -51.77 -57.63 -60.04
C ASN A 521 -50.31 -57.87 -59.63
N THR A 522 -49.53 -58.55 -60.46
CA THR A 522 -48.09 -58.79 -60.21
C THR A 522 -47.32 -57.47 -60.15
N VAL A 523 -47.61 -56.53 -61.06
CA VAL A 523 -46.99 -55.19 -61.04
C VAL A 523 -47.45 -54.39 -59.82
N SER A 524 -48.72 -54.49 -59.41
CA SER A 524 -49.24 -53.85 -58.19
C SER A 524 -48.57 -54.40 -56.91
N GLU A 525 -48.28 -55.69 -56.84
CA GLU A 525 -47.52 -56.25 -55.73
C GLU A 525 -46.06 -55.74 -55.72
N LEU A 526 -45.43 -55.59 -56.89
CA LEU A 526 -44.09 -55.03 -57.01
C LEU A 526 -44.04 -53.55 -56.58
N THR A 527 -45.01 -52.72 -56.99
CA THR A 527 -45.09 -51.32 -56.56
C THR A 527 -45.31 -51.21 -55.05
N LYS A 528 -46.11 -52.11 -54.46
CA LYS A 528 -46.30 -52.18 -53.00
C LYS A 528 -45.01 -52.51 -52.26
N LYS A 529 -44.25 -53.51 -52.72
CA LYS A 529 -42.93 -53.86 -52.14
C LYS A 529 -41.91 -52.72 -52.26
N MET A 530 -41.97 -51.94 -53.34
CA MET A 530 -41.11 -50.77 -53.54
C MET A 530 -41.28 -49.71 -52.44
N THR A 531 -42.49 -49.57 -51.89
CA THR A 531 -42.77 -48.64 -50.78
C THR A 531 -42.36 -49.17 -49.40
N GLN A 532 -41.97 -50.44 -49.30
CA GLN A 532 -41.62 -51.13 -48.06
C GLN A 532 -40.12 -51.42 -47.93
N ILE A 533 -39.28 -50.76 -48.73
CA ILE A 533 -37.83 -50.91 -48.66
C ILE A 533 -37.33 -50.40 -47.29
N THR A 534 -36.46 -51.15 -46.64
CA THR A 534 -35.90 -50.82 -45.30
C THR A 534 -34.39 -50.83 -45.26
N LYS A 535 -33.73 -51.39 -46.28
CA LYS A 535 -32.26 -51.43 -46.40
C LYS A 535 -31.84 -51.18 -47.85
N TYR A 536 -30.65 -50.62 -48.03
CA TYR A 536 -30.07 -50.45 -49.36
C TYR A 536 -29.29 -51.72 -49.73
N GLU A 537 -29.88 -52.54 -50.61
CA GLU A 537 -29.17 -53.64 -51.26
C GLU A 537 -29.17 -53.44 -52.77
N ALA A 538 -27.99 -53.53 -53.38
CA ALA A 538 -27.82 -53.37 -54.81
C ALA A 538 -27.31 -54.66 -55.43
N LYS A 539 -27.84 -55.00 -56.60
CA LYS A 539 -27.32 -56.07 -57.45
C LYS A 539 -26.74 -55.50 -58.73
N GLU A 540 -25.77 -56.22 -59.28
CA GLU A 540 -25.24 -55.90 -60.60
C GLU A 540 -26.29 -56.17 -61.66
N TYR A 541 -26.46 -55.23 -62.58
CA TYR A 541 -27.36 -55.32 -63.71
C TYR A 541 -26.60 -54.93 -64.98
N VAL A 542 -27.03 -55.45 -66.12
CA VAL A 542 -26.34 -55.39 -67.42
C VAL A 542 -25.54 -54.09 -67.63
N GLY A 543 -24.20 -54.20 -67.74
CA GLY A 543 -23.26 -53.08 -67.83
C GLY A 543 -22.72 -52.62 -66.46
N ASP A 544 -22.27 -51.37 -66.35
CA ASP A 544 -21.78 -50.77 -65.10
C ASP A 544 -22.92 -50.27 -64.18
N THR A 545 -24.17 -50.70 -64.44
CA THR A 545 -25.34 -50.16 -63.74
C THR A 545 -25.73 -51.08 -62.58
N LYS A 546 -25.74 -50.54 -61.36
CA LYS A 546 -26.26 -51.24 -60.18
C LYS A 546 -27.72 -50.85 -59.96
N ILE A 547 -28.61 -51.82 -59.78
CA ILE A 547 -30.02 -51.58 -59.46
C ILE A 547 -30.33 -52.06 -58.05
N VAL A 548 -31.26 -51.38 -57.38
CA VAL A 548 -31.74 -51.78 -56.06
C VAL A 548 -32.44 -53.13 -56.18
N ASP A 549 -32.04 -54.10 -55.37
CA ASP A 549 -32.68 -55.40 -55.32
C ASP A 549 -33.93 -55.34 -54.43
N ILE A 550 -35.06 -54.93 -55.02
CA ILE A 550 -36.32 -54.66 -54.32
C ILE A 550 -36.77 -55.85 -53.44
N GLN A 551 -36.44 -57.09 -53.82
CA GLN A 551 -36.77 -58.27 -53.02
C GLN A 551 -36.02 -58.30 -51.69
N LYS A 552 -34.69 -58.28 -51.72
CA LYS A 552 -33.88 -58.29 -50.49
C LYS A 552 -33.98 -56.99 -49.69
N ALA A 553 -34.15 -55.87 -50.39
CA ALA A 553 -34.26 -54.55 -49.79
C ALA A 553 -35.57 -54.32 -49.01
N SER A 554 -36.61 -55.13 -49.24
CA SER A 554 -37.92 -55.09 -48.55
C SER A 554 -38.15 -56.22 -47.54
N GLU A 555 -37.18 -57.13 -47.37
CA GLU A 555 -37.24 -58.17 -46.34
C GLU A 555 -36.95 -57.55 -44.96
N THR A 556 -37.86 -57.77 -44.01
CA THR A 556 -37.63 -57.46 -42.59
C THR A 556 -36.98 -58.70 -41.98
N ASP A 557 -35.76 -58.56 -41.46
CA ASP A 557 -35.13 -59.64 -40.67
C ASP A 557 -36.10 -60.02 -39.54
N HIS A 558 -36.50 -61.29 -39.50
CA HIS A 558 -37.22 -61.88 -38.36
C HIS A 558 -36.24 -62.33 -37.28
#